data_AF-A0A2W1P5G5-F1
#
_entry.id   AF-A0A2W1P5G5-F1
#
_cell.length_a   1.000
_cell.length_b   1.000
_cell.length_c   1.000
_cell.angle_alpha   90.00
_cell.angle_beta   90.00
_cell.angle_gamma   90.00
#
_symmetry.space_group_name_H-M   'P 1'
#
loop_
_entity.id
_entity.type
_entity.pdbx_description
1 polymer ?
#
loop_
_entity_poly.entity_id
_entity_poly.type
_entity_poly.pdbx_seq_one_letter_code
_entity_poly.pdbx_strand_id
1 'polypeptide(L)'
;MKRWSLVRELNINTVTMASIAHVGDNDTIEPISRVLEVHREGAVFDGREGEFNDYALFAREIPAPEFNETLELAIDNPYDRIQVGRVDVMSASTSGIVQIGTNRRIASESRTKYIRQFFSADAPTGSQIPAPDLPNTQ
;
A
#
# COMPACT_ATOMS: atom_id res chain seq x y z
N MET A 1 3.80 -30.03 6.98
CA MET A 1 2.92 -30.02 8.17
C MET A 1 2.41 -28.59 8.36
N LYS A 2 1.09 -28.36 8.45
CA LYS A 2 0.53 -27.02 8.72
C LYS A 2 0.58 -26.75 10.23
N ARG A 3 0.96 -25.54 10.62
CA ARG A 3 1.05 -25.10 12.02
C ARG A 3 -0.18 -24.30 12.42
N TRP A 4 -0.54 -24.36 13.69
CA TRP A 4 -1.66 -23.60 14.25
C TRP A 4 -1.14 -22.32 14.88
N SER A 5 -1.75 -21.18 14.53
CA SER A 5 -1.43 -19.89 15.14
C SER A 5 -2.30 -19.68 16.38
N LEU A 6 -1.69 -19.72 17.57
CA LEU A 6 -2.35 -19.49 18.85
C LEU A 6 -1.95 -18.13 19.40
N VAL A 7 -2.82 -17.13 19.22
CA VAL A 7 -2.60 -15.76 19.70
C VAL A 7 -3.57 -15.50 20.85
N ARG A 8 -3.09 -15.10 22.03
CA ARG A 8 -3.99 -14.84 23.18
C ARG A 8 -4.72 -13.50 23.06
N GLU A 9 -4.04 -12.48 22.55
CA GLU A 9 -4.60 -11.14 22.38
C GLU A 9 -4.15 -10.54 21.06
N LEU A 10 -5.11 -10.07 20.27
CA LEU A 10 -4.88 -9.27 19.07
C LEU A 10 -5.55 -7.91 19.28
N ASN A 11 -4.75 -6.84 19.26
CA ASN A 11 -5.23 -5.47 19.25
C ASN A 11 -4.86 -4.82 17.92
N ILE A 12 -5.84 -4.25 17.22
CA ILE A 12 -5.65 -3.49 15.99
C ILE A 12 -6.36 -2.15 16.15
N ASN A 13 -5.61 -1.04 16.15
CA ASN A 13 -6.24 0.27 16.34
C ASN A 13 -6.99 0.72 15.09
N THR A 14 -6.51 0.38 13.88
CA THR A 14 -7.08 0.92 12.63
C THR A 14 -6.88 -0.04 11.44
N VAL A 15 -7.91 -0.19 10.62
CA VAL A 15 -7.85 -0.91 9.32
C VAL A 15 -8.53 -0.02 8.28
N THR A 16 -7.79 0.44 7.28
CA THR A 16 -8.23 1.50 6.34
C THR A 16 -7.80 1.23 4.91
N MET A 17 -8.30 1.99 3.93
CA MET A 17 -7.81 1.98 2.55
C MET A 17 -7.73 0.56 1.94
N ALA A 18 -8.87 -0.15 1.96
CA ALA A 18 -9.01 -1.52 1.46
C ALA A 18 -8.12 -2.58 2.15
N SER A 19 -7.63 -2.29 3.36
CA SER A 19 -6.94 -3.27 4.19
C SER A 19 -7.88 -4.28 4.83
N ILE A 20 -7.30 -5.43 5.22
CA ILE A 20 -8.04 -6.55 5.80
C ILE A 20 -7.31 -7.04 7.05
N ALA A 21 -8.05 -7.21 8.15
CA ALA A 21 -7.63 -8.05 9.27
C ALA A 21 -8.33 -9.41 9.15
N HIS A 22 -7.55 -10.49 9.08
CA HIS A 22 -8.04 -11.84 8.84
C HIS A 22 -7.56 -12.78 9.95
N VAL A 23 -8.47 -13.46 10.63
CA VAL A 23 -8.15 -14.54 11.58
C VAL A 23 -8.67 -15.84 11.01
N GLY A 24 -7.76 -16.73 10.62
CA GLY A 24 -8.07 -17.96 9.90
C GLY A 24 -7.02 -18.31 8.86
N ASP A 25 -7.21 -19.49 8.27
CA ASP A 25 -6.38 -19.97 7.17
C ASP A 25 -6.92 -19.48 5.84
N ASN A 26 -6.02 -19.21 4.92
CA ASN A 26 -6.35 -18.82 3.55
C ASN A 26 -5.47 -19.60 2.57
N ASP A 27 -5.96 -19.84 1.35
CA ASP A 27 -5.12 -20.45 0.32
C ASP A 27 -4.19 -19.41 -0.27
N THR A 28 -4.75 -18.29 -0.73
CA THR A 28 -4.01 -17.28 -1.48
C THR A 28 -4.38 -15.87 -1.00
N ILE A 29 -3.37 -15.01 -0.90
CA ILE A 29 -3.52 -13.59 -0.59
C ILE A 29 -2.84 -12.76 -1.68
N GLU A 30 -3.62 -11.90 -2.35
CA GLU A 30 -3.18 -11.08 -3.49
C GLU A 30 -3.54 -9.60 -3.29
N PRO A 31 -2.90 -8.88 -2.36
CA PRO A 31 -3.17 -7.46 -2.15
C PRO A 31 -2.55 -6.65 -3.29
N ILE A 32 -3.35 -5.75 -3.86
CA ILE A 32 -2.93 -4.83 -4.92
C ILE A 32 -3.14 -3.40 -4.46
N SER A 33 -2.10 -2.57 -4.51
CA SER A 33 -2.20 -1.13 -4.25
C SER A 33 -1.59 -0.29 -5.38
N ARG A 34 -2.31 0.77 -5.75
CA ARG A 34 -1.89 1.77 -6.73
C ARG A 34 -2.06 3.15 -6.11
N VAL A 35 -0.95 3.85 -5.93
CA VAL A 35 -0.90 5.17 -5.30
C VAL A 35 -0.27 6.16 -6.27
N LEU A 36 -0.99 7.23 -6.55
CA LEU A 36 -0.52 8.36 -7.34
C LEU A 36 -0.74 9.62 -6.51
N GLU A 37 0.34 10.32 -6.20
CA GLU A 37 0.28 11.58 -5.46
C GLU A 37 0.96 12.66 -6.27
N VAL A 38 0.22 13.74 -6.55
CA VAL A 38 0.72 14.95 -7.19
C VAL A 38 0.74 16.07 -6.16
N HIS A 39 1.93 16.57 -5.86
CA HIS A 39 2.11 17.67 -4.94
C HIS A 39 2.69 18.88 -5.68
N ARG A 40 1.95 20.00 -5.63
CA ARG A 40 2.31 21.24 -6.30
C ARG A 40 2.70 22.32 -5.29
N GLU A 41 3.59 23.21 -5.71
CA GLU A 41 3.92 24.42 -4.97
C GLU A 41 2.76 25.42 -4.91
N GLY A 42 1.94 25.48 -5.98
CA GLY A 42 0.72 26.31 -6.05
C GLY A 42 -0.57 25.49 -6.10
N ALA A 43 -1.67 26.06 -5.60
CA ALA A 43 -3.00 25.46 -5.61
C ALA A 43 -3.68 25.56 -6.99
N VAL A 44 -3.10 24.92 -8.00
CA VAL A 44 -3.67 24.79 -9.35
C VAL A 44 -4.26 23.40 -9.50
N PHE A 45 -5.48 23.29 -10.04
CA PHE A 45 -6.20 22.04 -10.26
C PHE A 45 -6.63 21.95 -11.74
N ASP A 46 -6.06 21.01 -12.51
CA ASP A 46 -6.28 20.76 -13.95
C ASP A 46 -7.44 19.76 -14.19
N GLY A 47 -8.02 19.17 -13.13
CA GLY A 47 -9.21 18.30 -13.19
C GLY A 47 -9.02 16.95 -13.90
N ARG A 48 -7.93 16.78 -14.65
CA ARG A 48 -7.49 15.52 -15.31
C ARG A 48 -6.33 14.85 -14.56
N GLU A 49 -6.14 15.24 -13.31
CA GLU A 49 -5.11 14.66 -12.45
C GLU A 49 -5.54 13.30 -11.95
N GLY A 50 -4.62 12.35 -11.90
CA GLY A 50 -4.86 11.07 -11.24
C GLY A 50 -5.11 9.89 -12.17
N GLU A 51 -5.05 10.06 -13.49
CA GLU A 51 -5.22 8.95 -14.43
C GLU A 51 -3.98 8.03 -14.39
N PHE A 52 -4.17 6.78 -13.95
CA PHE A 52 -3.08 5.82 -13.85
C PHE A 52 -2.51 5.44 -15.22
N ASN A 53 -3.34 5.48 -16.26
CA ASN A 53 -2.93 5.13 -17.63
C ASN A 53 -1.89 6.10 -18.19
N ASP A 54 -1.76 7.31 -17.64
CA ASP A 54 -0.76 8.30 -18.05
C ASP A 54 0.66 7.91 -17.63
N TYR A 55 0.82 6.89 -16.78
CA TYR A 55 2.12 6.47 -16.28
C TYR A 55 2.37 4.99 -16.50
N ALA A 56 3.36 4.70 -17.34
CA ALA A 56 3.83 3.34 -17.61
C ALA A 56 4.14 2.53 -16.34
N LEU A 57 4.47 3.19 -15.22
CA LEU A 57 4.65 2.53 -13.92
C LEU A 57 3.46 1.66 -13.53
N PHE A 58 2.21 2.05 -13.84
CA PHE A 58 1.02 1.31 -13.44
C PHE A 58 0.64 0.16 -14.37
N ALA A 59 1.28 0.05 -15.53
CA ALA A 59 1.04 -1.00 -16.53
C ALA A 59 2.24 -1.91 -16.80
N ARG A 60 3.47 -1.52 -16.43
CA ARG A 60 4.69 -2.31 -16.66
C ARG A 60 4.66 -3.64 -15.91
N GLU A 61 5.20 -4.70 -16.50
CA GLU A 61 5.38 -5.97 -15.80
C GLU A 61 6.35 -5.86 -14.60
N ILE A 62 6.09 -6.61 -13.54
CA ILE A 62 7.00 -6.69 -12.38
C ILE A 62 8.08 -7.70 -12.72
N PRO A 63 9.37 -7.34 -12.69
CA PRO A 63 10.44 -8.28 -12.96
C PRO A 63 10.42 -9.38 -11.89
N ALA A 64 10.17 -10.62 -12.31
CA ALA A 64 10.29 -11.78 -11.45
C ALA A 64 11.78 -12.17 -11.34
N PRO A 65 12.27 -12.55 -10.15
CA PRO A 65 13.58 -13.16 -10.05
C PRO A 65 13.58 -14.50 -10.81
N GLU A 66 14.61 -14.72 -11.62
CA GLU A 66 14.85 -16.03 -12.24
C GLU A 66 15.43 -16.96 -11.17
N PHE A 67 14.78 -18.11 -10.95
CA PHE A 67 15.29 -19.17 -10.08
C PHE A 67 15.98 -20.21 -10.95
N ASN A 68 17.31 -20.28 -10.88
CA ASN A 68 18.11 -21.22 -11.66
C ASN A 68 18.69 -22.37 -10.80
N GLU A 69 18.59 -22.25 -9.48
CA GLU A 69 19.09 -23.20 -8.51
C GLU A 69 18.01 -24.15 -7.99
N THR A 70 18.40 -25.41 -7.77
CA THR A 70 17.57 -26.37 -7.03
C THR A 70 17.87 -26.21 -5.54
N LEU A 71 16.93 -25.66 -4.78
CA LEU A 71 17.03 -25.55 -3.33
C LEU A 71 16.46 -26.80 -2.66
N GLU A 72 17.32 -27.58 -2.01
CA GLU A 72 16.87 -28.64 -1.10
C GLU A 72 16.72 -28.06 0.31
N LEU A 73 15.48 -27.94 0.77
CA LEU A 73 15.15 -27.44 2.11
C LEU A 73 14.46 -28.52 2.92
N ALA A 74 15.07 -28.92 4.03
CA ALA A 74 14.45 -29.75 5.06
C ALA A 74 14.00 -28.85 6.22
N ILE A 75 12.69 -28.75 6.44
CA ILE A 75 12.12 -28.00 7.57
C ILE A 75 11.68 -28.99 8.63
N ASP A 76 12.33 -28.96 9.80
CA ASP A 76 11.85 -29.65 10.99
C ASP A 76 11.08 -28.68 11.89
N ASN A 77 9.86 -29.05 12.22
CA ASN A 77 8.95 -28.29 13.06
C ASN A 77 8.52 -29.18 14.23
N PRO A 78 9.29 -29.23 15.33
CA PRO A 78 9.04 -30.15 16.44
C PRO A 78 7.71 -29.89 17.17
N TYR A 79 7.12 -28.71 16.94
CA TYR A 79 5.84 -28.30 17.51
C TYR A 79 4.82 -27.93 16.43
N ASP A 80 3.57 -28.32 16.70
CA ASP A 80 2.38 -28.11 15.87
C ASP A 80 1.82 -26.69 15.93
N ARG A 81 2.31 -25.86 16.85
CA ARG A 81 1.76 -24.54 17.16
C ARG A 81 2.81 -23.44 17.20
N ILE A 82 2.40 -22.27 16.75
CA ILE A 82 3.10 -21.01 16.97
C ILE A 82 2.28 -20.26 18.01
N GLN A 83 2.81 -20.13 19.23
CA GLN A 83 2.10 -19.48 20.34
C GLN A 83 2.65 -18.07 20.57
N VAL A 84 1.76 -17.09 20.52
CA VAL A 84 2.06 -15.68 20.72
C VAL A 84 1.17 -15.15 21.83
N GLY A 85 1.75 -14.40 22.78
CA GLY A 85 0.99 -13.76 23.84
C GLY A 85 0.08 -12.66 23.30
N ARG A 86 0.69 -11.59 22.78
CA ARG A 86 -0.02 -10.38 22.38
C ARG A 86 0.53 -9.87 21.05
N VAL A 87 -0.37 -9.47 20.16
CA VAL A 87 -0.07 -8.82 18.90
C VAL A 87 -0.75 -7.47 18.90
N ASP A 88 0.04 -6.40 18.80
CA ASP A 88 -0.45 -5.03 18.69
C ASP A 88 -0.14 -4.48 17.31
N VAL A 89 -1.18 -4.05 16.61
CA VAL A 89 -1.08 -3.41 15.30
C VAL A 89 -1.64 -2.00 15.38
N MET A 90 -0.80 -1.01 15.10
CA MET A 90 -1.25 0.37 15.05
C MET A 90 -2.20 0.63 13.89
N SER A 91 -1.85 0.19 12.69
CA SER A 91 -2.73 0.34 11.53
C SER A 91 -2.37 -0.62 10.41
N ALA A 92 -3.39 -1.09 9.68
CA ALA A 92 -3.25 -1.62 8.33
C ALA A 92 -3.87 -0.63 7.34
N SER A 93 -3.13 -0.28 6.29
CA SER A 93 -3.60 0.61 5.23
C SER A 93 -3.11 0.17 3.86
N THR A 94 -3.67 0.77 2.81
CA THR A 94 -3.21 0.67 1.41
C THR A 94 -3.14 -0.78 0.93
N SER A 95 -4.26 -1.49 1.01
CA SER A 95 -4.37 -2.93 0.72
C SER A 95 -3.50 -3.83 1.61
N GLY A 96 -3.01 -3.32 2.75
CA GLY A 96 -2.28 -4.11 3.75
C GLY A 96 -3.17 -5.17 4.40
N ILE A 97 -2.59 -6.34 4.70
CA ILE A 97 -3.32 -7.46 5.31
C ILE A 97 -2.62 -7.89 6.59
N VAL A 98 -3.38 -7.99 7.68
CA VAL A 98 -2.95 -8.57 8.96
C VAL A 98 -3.61 -9.93 9.08
N GLN A 99 -2.85 -11.01 8.98
CA GLN A 99 -3.38 -12.37 9.09
C GLN A 99 -2.85 -13.08 10.35
N ILE A 100 -3.75 -13.67 11.13
CA ILE A 100 -3.43 -14.73 12.11
C ILE A 100 -3.92 -16.05 11.55
N GLY A 101 -3.01 -16.91 11.10
CA GLY A 101 -3.32 -18.22 10.55
C GLY A 101 -2.26 -18.66 9.54
N THR A 102 -2.62 -19.56 8.63
CA THR A 102 -1.74 -20.07 7.58
C THR A 102 -2.12 -19.51 6.21
N ASN A 103 -1.14 -19.35 5.33
CA ASN A 103 -1.34 -19.06 3.93
C ASN A 103 -0.48 -19.98 3.05
N ARG A 104 -0.97 -20.40 1.87
CA ARG A 104 -0.18 -21.20 0.92
C ARG A 104 0.61 -20.30 -0.04
N ARG A 105 0.03 -19.20 -0.49
CA ARG A 105 0.64 -18.28 -1.46
C ARG A 105 0.27 -16.82 -1.18
N ILE A 106 1.29 -15.99 -1.00
CA ILE A 106 1.14 -14.54 -0.92
C ILE A 106 1.80 -13.93 -2.16
N ALA A 107 1.04 -13.17 -2.94
CA ALA A 107 1.54 -12.44 -4.11
C ALA A 107 1.04 -10.99 -4.06
N SER A 108 1.88 -10.11 -3.53
CA SER A 108 1.52 -8.71 -3.29
C SER A 108 2.03 -7.80 -4.41
N GLU A 109 1.19 -6.90 -4.89
CA GLU A 109 1.55 -5.85 -5.85
C GLU A 109 1.36 -4.47 -5.22
N SER A 110 2.40 -3.64 -5.29
CA SER A 110 2.33 -2.24 -4.86
C SER A 110 3.01 -1.35 -5.89
N ARG A 111 2.30 -0.33 -6.35
CA ARG A 111 2.80 0.65 -7.32
C ARG A 111 2.54 2.04 -6.78
N THR A 112 3.60 2.81 -6.59
CA THR A 112 3.51 4.16 -6.04
C THR A 112 4.29 5.15 -6.89
N LYS A 113 3.64 6.25 -7.28
CA LYS A 113 4.27 7.38 -7.97
C LYS A 113 4.00 8.68 -7.25
N TYR A 114 5.07 9.34 -6.83
CA TYR A 114 5.03 10.70 -6.30
C TYR A 114 5.53 11.68 -7.36
N ILE A 115 4.78 12.76 -7.59
CA ILE A 115 5.14 13.82 -8.54
C ILE A 115 5.19 15.13 -7.76
N ARG A 116 6.32 15.84 -7.87
CA ARG A 116 6.50 17.18 -7.31
C ARG A 116 6.52 18.18 -8.46
N GLN A 117 5.70 19.22 -8.37
CA GLN A 117 5.67 20.32 -9.34
C GLN A 117 6.02 21.61 -8.63
N PHE A 118 7.14 22.20 -9.06
CA PHE A 118 7.67 23.47 -8.54
C PHE A 118 7.49 24.56 -9.58
N PHE A 119 7.44 25.82 -9.17
CA PHE A 119 7.49 26.93 -10.11
C PHE A 119 8.87 26.98 -10.77
N SER A 120 8.89 27.07 -12.09
CA SER A 120 10.12 27.37 -12.81
C SER A 120 10.43 28.86 -12.69
N ALA A 121 11.69 29.21 -12.40
CA ALA A 121 12.14 30.59 -12.30
C ALA A 121 11.95 31.39 -13.59
N ASP A 122 11.78 30.70 -14.73
CA ASP A 122 11.61 31.29 -16.07
C ASP A 122 10.15 31.27 -16.56
N ALA A 123 9.17 30.94 -15.71
CA ALA A 123 7.76 31.04 -16.08
C ALA A 123 7.38 32.52 -16.30
N PRO A 124 6.78 32.89 -17.45
CA PRO A 124 6.41 34.27 -17.69
C PRO A 124 5.44 34.74 -16.60
N THR A 125 5.84 35.80 -15.89
CA THR A 125 5.03 36.56 -14.92
C THR A 125 3.75 37.05 -15.61
N GLY A 126 2.71 36.22 -15.65
CA GLY A 126 1.60 36.47 -16.57
C GLY A 126 0.42 35.53 -16.44
N SER A 127 0.04 35.14 -15.23
CA SER A 127 -1.36 34.83 -14.89
C SER A 127 -1.51 34.88 -13.37
N GLN A 128 -1.53 36.10 -12.83
CA GLN A 128 -2.11 36.31 -11.52
C GLN A 128 -3.60 35.95 -11.62
N ILE A 129 -3.95 34.77 -11.12
CA ILE A 129 -5.34 34.46 -10.77
C ILE A 129 -5.71 35.47 -9.67
N PRO A 130 -6.78 36.26 -9.82
CA PRO A 130 -7.20 37.18 -8.77
C PRO A 130 -7.45 36.40 -7.48
N ALA A 131 -7.02 36.94 -6.34
CA ALA A 131 -7.35 36.37 -5.05
C ALA A 131 -8.87 36.17 -4.96
N PRO A 132 -9.36 35.05 -4.38
CA PRO A 132 -10.79 34.90 -4.16
C PRO A 132 -11.27 36.03 -3.25
N ASP A 133 -12.26 36.80 -3.73
CA ASP A 133 -12.89 37.87 -2.97
C ASP A 133 -13.42 37.29 -1.66
N LEU A 134 -12.79 37.68 -0.54
CA LEU A 134 -13.33 37.39 0.78
C LEU A 134 -14.68 38.10 0.90
N PRO A 135 -15.77 37.41 1.30
CA PRO A 135 -17.03 38.08 1.53
C PRO A 135 -16.84 39.11 2.64
N ASN A 136 -17.16 40.37 2.34
CA ASN A 136 -17.18 41.46 3.31
C ASN A 136 -18.14 41.08 4.45
N THR A 137 -17.61 40.69 5.60
CA THR A 137 -18.37 40.62 6.84
C THR A 137 -18.59 42.04 7.34
N GLN A 138 -19.86 42.48 7.36
CA GLN A 138 -20.28 43.66 8.11
C GLN A 138 -20.25 43.40 9.62
#